data_AF-A0A7C9AR50-F1
#
_entry.id   AF-A0A7C9AR50-F1
#
_cell.length_a   1.000
_cell.length_b   1.000
_cell.length_c   1.000
_cell.angle_alpha   90.00
_cell.angle_beta   90.00
_cell.angle_gamma   90.00
#
_symmetry.space_group_name_H-M   'P 1'
#
loop_
_entity.id
_entity.type
_entity.pdbx_description
1 polymer ?
#
loop_
_entity_poly.entity_id
_entity_poly.type
_entity_poly.pdbx_seq_one_letter_code
_entity_poly.pdbx_strand_id
1 'polypeptide(L)'
;AKYRLEHIVRTHKGADDRSFRCVYQEEDQQRFKGLKVSRDLMEIGGDALKTNITTLGPLVLPLSEQLLFFTTLIKRNLLGGKQDKTTHGSDQSGQQSSSNATKPYIPDYKLAFEHFCVHA
;
A
#
# COMPACT_ATOMS: atom_id res chain seq x y z
N ALA A 1 -1.24 -2.18 -32.62
CA ALA A 1 -1.14 -2.85 -31.29
C ALA A 1 -2.46 -2.65 -30.55
N LYS A 2 -3.02 -3.68 -29.90
CA LYS A 2 -4.35 -3.60 -29.23
C LYS A 2 -4.28 -2.90 -27.85
N TYR A 3 -3.09 -2.81 -27.25
CA TYR A 3 -2.87 -2.18 -25.95
C TYR A 3 -1.60 -1.32 -25.96
N ARG A 4 -1.59 -0.28 -25.12
CA ARG A 4 -0.46 0.64 -24.90
C ARG A 4 -0.16 0.71 -23.40
N LEU A 5 1.13 0.72 -23.04
CA LEU A 5 1.59 0.94 -21.68
C LEU A 5 1.62 2.45 -21.40
N GLU A 6 0.77 2.92 -20.49
CA GLU A 6 0.74 4.33 -20.07
C GLU A 6 1.68 4.60 -18.89
N HIS A 7 1.68 3.73 -17.88
CA HIS A 7 2.46 3.93 -16.65
C HIS A 7 3.16 2.65 -16.19
N ILE A 8 4.39 2.81 -15.69
CA ILE A 8 5.18 1.75 -15.06
C ILE A 8 5.88 2.30 -13.81
N VAL A 9 5.71 1.61 -12.69
CA VAL A 9 6.32 1.97 -11.41
C VAL A 9 7.06 0.77 -10.85
N ARG A 10 8.34 0.96 -10.53
CA ARG A 10 9.18 -0.07 -9.91
C ARG A 10 9.46 0.31 -8.45
N THR A 11 9.14 -0.59 -7.52
CA THR A 11 9.53 -0.46 -6.12
C THR A 11 10.70 -1.40 -5.83
N HIS A 12 11.80 -0.88 -5.26
CA HIS A 12 12.96 -1.67 -4.87
C HIS A 12 13.33 -1.39 -3.41
N LYS A 13 13.32 -2.43 -2.57
CA LYS A 13 13.65 -2.37 -1.15
C LYS A 13 14.96 -3.06 -0.79
N GLY A 14 15.71 -3.59 -1.77
CA GLY A 14 16.92 -4.39 -1.52
C GLY A 14 18.09 -3.66 -0.86
N ALA A 15 18.03 -2.33 -0.72
CA ALA A 15 19.02 -1.55 0.03
C ALA A 15 18.79 -1.60 1.55
N ASP A 16 17.60 -2.00 2.00
CA ASP A 16 17.30 -2.23 3.41
C ASP A 16 17.68 -3.66 3.79
N ASP A 17 18.50 -3.79 4.82
CA ASP A 17 19.02 -5.03 5.36
C ASP A 17 17.92 -6.02 5.75
N ARG A 18 16.80 -5.54 6.33
CA ARG A 18 15.65 -6.39 6.68
C ARG A 18 15.03 -6.96 5.40
N SER A 19 14.80 -6.09 4.42
CA SER A 19 14.25 -6.43 3.11
C SER A 19 15.16 -7.34 2.29
N PHE A 20 16.47 -7.17 2.38
CA PHE A 20 17.44 -8.00 1.67
C PHE A 20 17.54 -9.40 2.29
N ARG A 21 17.54 -9.48 3.62
CA ARG A 21 17.67 -10.75 4.36
C ARG A 21 16.34 -11.48 4.58
N CYS A 22 15.20 -10.92 4.16
CA CYS A 22 13.91 -11.55 4.39
C CYS A 22 13.72 -12.83 3.57
N VAL A 23 14.40 -12.93 2.41
CA VAL A 23 14.47 -14.12 1.57
C VAL A 23 15.91 -14.25 1.11
N TYR A 24 16.67 -15.15 1.72
CA TYR A 24 18.09 -15.31 1.42
C TYR A 24 18.46 -16.78 1.29
N GLN A 25 19.41 -17.08 0.41
CA GLN A 25 19.93 -18.44 0.29
C GLN A 25 20.96 -18.68 1.40
N GLU A 26 20.66 -19.59 2.31
CA GLU A 26 21.54 -19.96 3.42
C GLU A 26 21.74 -21.48 3.44
N GLU A 27 22.88 -21.90 3.98
CA GLU A 27 23.18 -23.31 4.19
C GLU A 27 22.65 -23.74 5.58
N ASP A 28 21.91 -24.84 5.63
CA ASP A 28 21.37 -25.37 6.87
C ASP A 28 22.44 -26.15 7.68
N GLN A 29 22.03 -26.66 8.84
CA GLN A 29 22.91 -27.43 9.73
C GLN A 29 23.39 -28.73 9.11
N GLN A 30 22.68 -29.25 8.10
CA GLN A 30 23.01 -30.48 7.39
C GLN A 30 23.83 -30.21 6.12
N ARG A 31 24.29 -28.97 5.91
CA ARG A 31 25.09 -28.52 4.76
C ARG A 31 24.32 -28.51 3.44
N PHE A 32 23.00 -28.43 3.50
CA PHE A 32 22.16 -28.23 2.32
C PHE A 32 21.85 -26.74 2.14
N LYS A 33 22.09 -26.24 0.92
CA LYS A 33 21.68 -24.88 0.55
C LYS A 33 20.16 -24.83 0.35
N GLY A 34 19.49 -24.00 1.13
CA GLY A 34 18.06 -23.74 1.04
C GLY A 34 17.74 -22.26 0.98
N LEU A 35 16.44 -21.95 0.92
CA LEU A 35 15.94 -20.59 1.02
C LEU A 35 15.45 -20.34 2.44
N LYS A 36 16.09 -19.41 3.14
CA LYS A 36 15.62 -18.92 4.42
C LYS A 36 14.60 -17.82 4.18
N VAL A 37 13.39 -18.03 4.69
CA VAL A 37 12.31 -17.05 4.67
C VAL A 37 12.11 -16.51 6.09
N SER A 38 12.34 -15.22 6.27
CA SER A 38 12.11 -14.53 7.53
C SER A 38 10.62 -14.26 7.76
N ARG A 39 10.22 -14.16 9.03
CA ARG A 39 8.84 -13.78 9.42
C ARG A 39 8.48 -12.37 8.97
N ASP A 40 9.48 -11.51 8.81
CA ASP A 40 9.33 -10.13 8.37
C ASP A 40 8.89 -10.01 6.90
N LEU A 41 8.94 -11.09 6.11
CA LEU A 41 8.62 -11.07 4.68
C LEU A 41 7.25 -10.45 4.40
N MET A 42 6.24 -10.78 5.21
CA MET A 42 4.88 -10.30 4.98
C MET A 42 4.74 -8.78 5.26
N GLU A 43 5.42 -8.28 6.31
CA GLU A 43 5.49 -6.84 6.63
C GLU A 43 6.20 -6.08 5.51
N ILE A 44 7.39 -6.55 5.12
CA ILE A 44 8.22 -5.94 4.08
C ILE A 44 7.52 -5.93 2.72
N GLY A 45 6.85 -7.05 2.36
CA GLY A 45 6.08 -7.16 1.13
C GLY A 45 4.89 -6.20 1.11
N GLY A 46 4.17 -6.09 2.23
CA GLY A 46 3.09 -5.12 2.40
C GLY A 46 3.56 -3.68 2.24
N ASP A 47 4.69 -3.32 2.84
CA ASP A 47 5.27 -1.98 2.72
C ASP A 47 5.78 -1.67 1.31
N ALA A 48 6.34 -2.66 0.61
CA ALA A 48 6.75 -2.52 -0.78
C ALA A 48 5.54 -2.28 -1.69
N LEU A 49 4.46 -3.06 -1.51
CA LEU A 49 3.21 -2.90 -2.26
C LEU A 49 2.56 -1.55 -1.98
N LYS A 50 2.49 -1.16 -0.70
CA LYS A 50 1.98 0.15 -0.28
C LYS A 50 2.74 1.28 -0.97
N THR A 51 4.07 1.23 -0.93
CA THR A 51 4.94 2.23 -1.59
C THR A 51 4.67 2.29 -3.10
N ASN A 52 4.48 1.13 -3.75
CA ASN A 52 4.17 1.06 -5.17
C ASN A 52 2.83 1.73 -5.49
N ILE A 53 1.76 1.31 -4.82
CA ILE A 53 0.40 1.84 -5.03
C ILE A 53 0.35 3.34 -4.71
N THR A 54 1.01 3.81 -3.66
CA THR A 54 1.04 5.25 -3.33
C THR A 54 1.74 6.09 -4.39
N THR A 55 2.72 5.50 -5.10
CA THR A 55 3.42 6.19 -6.19
C THR A 55 2.63 6.11 -7.50
N LEU A 56 1.95 4.99 -7.73
CA LEU A 56 1.12 4.77 -8.92
C LEU A 56 -0.18 5.58 -8.87
N GLY A 57 -0.78 5.76 -7.69
CA GLY A 57 -2.06 6.44 -7.49
C GLY A 57 -2.18 7.79 -8.23
N PRO A 58 -1.27 8.75 -8.02
CA PRO A 58 -1.30 10.03 -8.71
C PRO A 58 -1.10 9.96 -10.23
N LEU A 59 -0.54 8.86 -10.75
CA LEU A 59 -0.34 8.69 -12.19
C LEU A 59 -1.60 8.14 -12.87
N VAL A 60 -2.40 7.35 -12.15
CA VAL A 60 -3.53 6.60 -12.74
C VAL A 60 -4.89 7.15 -12.35
N LEU A 61 -4.98 7.94 -11.27
CA LEU A 61 -6.24 8.50 -10.79
C LEU A 61 -6.54 9.87 -11.43
N PRO A 62 -7.82 10.18 -11.69
CA PRO A 62 -8.22 11.50 -12.16
C PRO A 62 -7.98 12.59 -11.10
N LEU A 63 -7.75 13.82 -11.54
CA LEU A 63 -7.40 14.95 -10.66
C LEU A 63 -8.43 15.21 -9.54
N SER A 64 -9.71 14.93 -9.78
CA SER A 64 -10.78 15.09 -8.78
C SER A 64 -10.55 14.22 -7.54
N GLU A 65 -10.12 12.97 -7.73
CA GLU A 65 -9.83 12.02 -6.66
C GLU A 65 -8.58 12.43 -5.88
N GLN A 66 -7.57 12.93 -6.59
CA GLN A 66 -6.33 13.40 -5.99
C GLN A 66 -6.57 14.60 -5.06
N LEU A 67 -7.43 15.54 -5.45
CA LEU A 67 -7.79 16.71 -4.63
C LEU A 67 -8.54 16.30 -3.34
N LEU A 68 -9.48 15.37 -3.40
CA LEU A 68 -10.21 14.88 -2.22
C LEU A 68 -9.28 14.18 -1.23
N PHE A 69 -8.36 13.36 -1.73
CA PHE A 69 -7.34 12.73 -0.90
C PHE A 69 -6.38 13.77 -0.29
N PHE A 70 -5.90 14.72 -1.09
CA PHE A 70 -4.92 15.70 -0.65
C PHE A 70 -5.50 16.69 0.36
N THR A 71 -6.73 17.15 0.16
CA THR A 71 -7.44 17.99 1.16
C THR A 71 -7.63 17.27 2.49
N THR A 72 -7.93 15.97 2.45
CA THR A 72 -7.99 15.12 3.65
C THR A 72 -6.64 15.04 4.35
N LEU A 73 -5.54 14.85 3.59
CA LEU A 73 -4.18 14.83 4.14
C LEU A 73 -3.79 16.17 4.76
N ILE A 74 -4.10 17.29 4.10
CA ILE A 74 -3.83 18.64 4.61
C ILE A 74 -4.64 18.89 5.88
N LYS A 75 -5.95 18.59 5.88
CA LYS A 75 -6.80 18.74 7.07
C LYS A 75 -6.22 17.94 8.24
N ARG A 76 -5.76 16.72 7.99
CA ARG A 76 -5.15 15.88 9.03
C ARG A 76 -3.80 16.40 9.53
N ASN A 77 -2.98 16.96 8.64
CA ASN A 77 -1.67 17.52 8.99
C ASN A 77 -1.81 18.84 9.77
N LEU A 78 -2.73 19.72 9.35
CA LEU A 78 -2.93 21.04 9.96
C LEU A 78 -3.78 21.01 11.24
N LEU A 79 -4.73 20.08 11.39
CA LEU A 79 -5.55 19.97 12.60
C LEU A 79 -4.92 19.09 13.70
N GLY A 80 -3.65 18.69 13.55
CA GLY A 80 -2.75 18.29 14.63
C GLY A 80 -3.32 17.43 15.77
N GLY A 81 -3.21 16.11 15.62
CA GLY A 81 -2.82 15.23 16.73
C GLY A 81 -3.93 14.48 17.47
N LYS A 82 -3.78 13.15 17.49
CA LYS A 82 -4.36 12.18 18.44
C LYS A 82 -5.74 11.61 18.08
N GLN A 83 -5.73 10.57 17.25
CA GLN A 83 -6.64 9.42 17.38
C GLN A 83 -5.89 8.17 16.94
N ASP A 84 -5.07 7.67 17.86
CA ASP A 84 -4.56 6.29 17.80
C ASP A 84 -5.69 5.41 18.32
N LYS A 85 -6.33 4.65 17.43
CA LYS A 85 -7.13 3.47 17.80
C LYS A 85 -7.20 2.53 16.59
N THR A 86 -6.26 1.60 16.59
CA THR A 86 -6.46 0.19 16.27
C THR A 86 -7.93 -0.20 16.30
N THR A 87 -8.51 -0.69 15.19
CA THR A 87 -9.19 -2.00 15.17
C THR A 87 -9.38 -2.48 13.72
N HIS A 88 -9.07 -3.76 13.53
CA HIS A 88 -9.45 -4.58 12.40
C HIS A 88 -10.96 -4.53 12.09
N GLY A 89 -11.29 -4.57 10.81
CA GLY A 89 -12.49 -5.24 10.33
C GLY A 89 -13.77 -4.40 10.19
N SER A 90 -14.55 -4.81 9.19
CA SER A 90 -15.94 -4.47 8.88
C SER A 90 -16.17 -3.27 7.94
N ASP A 91 -16.31 -3.63 6.67
CA ASP A 91 -17.27 -3.04 5.74
C ASP A 91 -18.57 -2.67 6.46
N GLN A 92 -18.95 -1.40 6.44
CA GLN A 92 -20.34 -0.99 6.59
C GLN A 92 -20.61 0.20 5.67
N SER A 93 -21.14 -0.15 4.49
CA SER A 93 -22.25 0.58 3.88
C SER A 93 -23.33 0.83 4.95
N GLY A 94 -23.50 2.08 5.40
CA GLY A 94 -24.46 2.38 6.45
C GLY A 94 -24.41 3.84 6.88
N GLN A 95 -25.58 4.46 6.82
CA GLN A 95 -25.88 5.86 7.07
C GLN A 95 -25.81 6.21 8.56
N GLN A 96 -25.69 7.52 8.85
CA GLN A 96 -26.03 8.24 10.10
C GLN A 96 -24.91 8.61 11.11
N SER A 97 -24.56 9.90 11.06
CA SER A 97 -24.72 10.89 12.15
C SER A 97 -23.83 10.84 13.41
N SER A 98 -23.16 11.98 13.64
CA SER A 98 -22.78 12.54 14.95
C SER A 98 -21.63 11.90 15.75
N SER A 99 -20.39 12.21 15.36
CA SER A 99 -19.35 12.76 16.25
C SER A 99 -18.06 13.01 15.45
N ASN A 100 -17.33 14.07 15.78
CA ASN A 100 -16.16 14.58 15.06
C ASN A 100 -14.96 13.62 15.05
N ALA A 101 -14.99 12.64 14.13
CA ALA A 101 -13.80 11.93 13.66
C ALA A 101 -13.93 11.84 12.13
N THR A 102 -13.21 12.70 11.41
CA THR A 102 -13.27 12.69 9.94
C THR A 102 -12.55 11.42 9.46
N LYS A 103 -13.29 10.40 9.01
CA LYS A 103 -12.68 9.21 8.42
C LYS A 103 -11.80 9.64 7.25
N PRO A 104 -10.58 9.09 7.10
CA PRO A 104 -9.72 9.42 5.98
C PRO A 104 -10.42 8.99 4.68
N TYR A 105 -10.48 9.89 3.70
CA TYR A 105 -10.94 9.58 2.36
C TYR A 105 -10.06 8.51 1.71
N ILE A 106 -10.70 7.47 1.17
CA ILE A 106 -10.05 6.39 0.42
C ILE A 106 -10.29 6.68 -1.07
N PRO A 107 -9.22 6.91 -1.87
CA PRO A 107 -9.37 7.15 -3.31
C PRO A 107 -10.02 5.96 -4.01
N ASP A 108 -10.91 6.24 -4.98
CA ASP A 108 -11.57 5.17 -5.73
C ASP A 108 -10.72 4.71 -6.92
N TYR A 109 -9.98 3.61 -6.71
CA TYR A 109 -9.14 2.99 -7.74
C TYR A 109 -9.92 2.27 -8.86
N LYS A 110 -11.25 2.10 -8.73
CA LYS A 110 -12.08 1.55 -9.80
C LYS A 110 -12.17 2.49 -11.00
N LEU A 111 -11.92 3.78 -10.80
CA LEU A 111 -11.83 4.77 -11.87
C LEU A 111 -10.57 4.60 -12.74
N ALA A 112 -9.54 3.93 -12.21
CA ALA A 112 -8.27 3.73 -12.89
C ALA A 112 -8.11 2.32 -13.47
N PHE A 113 -8.70 1.30 -12.84
CA PHE A 113 -8.47 -0.10 -13.20
C PHE A 113 -9.78 -0.91 -13.25
N GLU A 114 -10.00 -1.63 -14.34
CA GLU A 114 -11.09 -2.63 -14.45
C GLU A 114 -10.63 -4.01 -13.96
N HIS A 115 -9.36 -4.34 -14.16
CA HIS A 115 -8.76 -5.62 -13.84
C HIS A 115 -7.43 -5.42 -13.12
N PHE A 116 -7.17 -6.26 -12.12
CA PHE A 116 -5.91 -6.29 -11.38
C PHE A 116 -5.34 -7.70 -11.38
N CYS A 117 -4.02 -7.81 -11.57
CA CYS A 117 -3.31 -9.09 -11.54
C CYS A 117 -2.09 -8.97 -10.62
N VAL A 118 -1.95 -9.92 -9.70
CA VAL A 118 -0.74 -10.11 -8.91
C VAL A 118 -0.11 -11.40 -9.39
N HIS A 119 1.09 -11.31 -9.95
CA HIS A 119 1.88 -12.49 -10.32
C HIS A 119 2.80 -12.85 -9.15
N ALA A 120 2.86 -14.14 -8.81
CA ALA A 120 3.70 -14.71 -7.77
C ALA A 120 4.81 -15.55 -8.40
#